data_AF-A0A543NM70-F1
#
_entry.id   AF-A0A543NM70-F1
#
_cell.length_a   1.000
_cell.length_b   1.000
_cell.length_c   1.000
_cell.angle_alpha   90.00
_cell.angle_beta   90.00
_cell.angle_gamma   90.00
#
_symmetry.space_group_name_H-M   'P 1'
#
loop_
_entity.id
_entity.type
_entity.pdbx_description
1 polymer ?
#
loop_
_entity_poly.entity_id
_entity_poly.type
_entity_poly.pdbx_seq_one_letter_code
_entity_poly.pdbx_strand_id
1 'polypeptide(L)' 'MNLTPQERCELRDLLDQLAQAMDGNALWPGQIRDILQELHARVVAWLGDENTDTDDTDTAIPHHHDQ' A
#
# COMPACT_ATOMS: atom_id res chain seq x y z
N MET A 1 -9.02 -9.57 3.99
CA MET A 1 -8.06 -10.62 4.42
C MET A 1 -7.83 -10.58 5.92
N ASN A 2 -7.47 -11.70 6.56
CA ASN A 2 -6.99 -11.71 7.95
C ASN A 2 -5.46 -11.50 7.95
N LEU A 3 -5.01 -10.41 8.58
CA LEU A 3 -3.58 -10.12 8.74
C LEU A 3 -2.89 -11.25 9.51
N THR A 4 -1.72 -11.63 9.04
CA THR A 4 -0.83 -12.54 9.75
C THR A 4 -0.37 -11.91 11.08
N PRO A 5 0.06 -12.73 12.06
CA PRO A 5 0.62 -12.21 13.31
C PRO A 5 1.77 -11.22 13.10
N GLN A 6 2.60 -11.42 12.07
CA GLN A 6 3.72 -10.54 11.75
C GLN A 6 3.25 -9.19 11.20
N GLU A 7 2.32 -9.19 10.24
CA GLU A 7 1.75 -7.95 9.68
C GLU A 7 1.03 -7.12 10.74
N ARG A 8 0.38 -7.78 11.73
CA ARG A 8 -0.22 -7.08 12.88
C ARG A 8 0.82 -6.40 13.77
N CYS A 9 2.00 -7.00 13.95
CA CYS A 9 3.09 -6.37 14.68
C CYS A 9 3.64 -5.17 13.91
N GLU A 10 3.90 -5.33 12.61
CA GLU A 10 4.41 -4.25 11.74
C GLU A 10 3.42 -3.07 11.65
N LEU A 11 2.11 -3.36 11.55
CA LEU A 11 1.07 -2.34 11.57
C LEU A 11 1.05 -1.57 12.90
N ARG A 12 1.19 -2.29 14.01
CA ARG A 12 1.19 -1.66 15.34
C ARG A 12 2.42 -0.79 15.56
N ASP A 13 3.59 -1.23 15.12
CA ASP A 13 4.81 -0.44 15.19
C ASP A 13 4.72 0.85 14.36
N LEU A 14 4.07 0.81 13.19
CA LEU A 14 3.83 2.01 12.38
C LEU A 14 2.84 2.98 13.03
N LEU A 15 1.78 2.45 13.66
CA LEU A 15 0.80 3.26 14.37
C LEU A 15 1.39 3.93 15.62
N ASP A 16 2.24 3.22 16.36
CA ASP A 16 2.95 3.77 17.52
C ASP A 16 3.94 4.87 17.09
N GLN A 17 4.65 4.68 15.97
CA GLN A 17 5.50 5.72 15.39
C GLN A 17 4.71 6.96 14.97
N LEU A 18 3.51 6.78 14.39
CA LEU A 18 2.63 7.88 14.02
C LEU A 18 2.06 8.61 15.25
N ALA A 19 1.70 7.89 16.31
CA ALA A 19 1.23 8.50 17.56
C ALA A 19 2.32 9.34 18.23
N GLN A 20 3.54 8.80 18.32
CA GLN A 20 4.70 9.54 18.83
C GLN A 20 5.05 10.74 17.96
N ALA A 21 4.86 10.63 16.65
CA ALA A 21 5.06 11.70 15.69
C ALA A 21 4.06 12.86 15.85
N MET A 22 2.83 12.57 16.27
CA MET A 22 1.79 13.57 16.52
C MET A 22 1.91 14.20 17.91
N ASP A 23 2.29 13.42 18.93
CA ASP A 23 2.45 13.89 20.32
C ASP A 23 3.74 14.68 20.52
N GLY A 24 4.81 14.31 19.81
CA GLY A 24 6.01 15.11 19.72
C GLY A 24 5.76 16.31 18.83
N ASN A 25 5.80 17.52 19.38
CA ASN A 25 5.77 18.81 18.67
C ASN A 25 7.00 19.01 17.72
N ALA A 26 7.59 17.93 17.24
CA ALA A 26 8.89 17.84 16.59
C ALA A 26 8.81 17.48 15.09
N LEU A 27 7.67 16.98 14.59
CA LEU A 27 7.55 16.60 13.18
C LEU A 27 6.64 17.56 12.42
N TRP A 28 7.15 18.05 11.30
CA TRP A 28 6.45 18.97 10.43
C TRP A 28 5.34 18.24 9.68
N PRO A 29 4.29 18.95 9.22
CA PRO A 29 3.16 18.35 8.50
C PRO A 29 3.55 17.43 7.33
N GLY A 30 4.72 17.65 6.73
CA GLY A 30 5.28 16.79 5.67
C GLY A 30 5.63 15.38 6.13
N GLN A 31 6.29 15.21 7.29
CA GLN A 31 6.67 13.88 7.78
C GLN A 31 5.45 13.07 8.22
N ILE A 32 4.45 13.72 8.81
CA ILE A 32 3.17 13.07 9.15
C ILE A 32 2.49 12.58 7.88
N ARG A 33 2.49 13.40 6.82
CA ARG A 33 1.94 13.01 5.51
C ARG A 33 2.69 11.81 4.92
N ASP A 34 4.02 11.79 4.97
CA ASP A 34 4.81 10.68 4.42
C ASP A 34 4.53 9.36 5.17
N ILE A 35 4.46 9.40 6.50
CA ILE A 35 4.11 8.24 7.33
C ILE A 35 2.69 7.74 7.03
N LEU A 36 1.73 8.66 6.86
CA LEU A 36 0.36 8.30 6.50
C LEU A 36 0.25 7.68 5.10
N GLN A 37 1.02 8.19 4.12
CA GLN A 37 1.03 7.63 2.77
C GLN A 37 1.61 6.21 2.75
N GLU A 38 2.70 5.96 3.49
CA GLU A 38 3.30 4.63 3.62
C GLU A 38 2.35 3.65 4.33
N LEU A 39 1.69 4.10 5.40
CA LEU A 39 0.70 3.30 6.12
C LEU A 39 -0.47 2.92 5.19
N HIS A 40 -0.98 3.88 4.44
CA HIS A 40 -2.06 3.66 3.47
C HIS A 40 -1.65 2.65 2.40
N ALA A 41 -0.45 2.78 1.83
CA ALA A 41 0.04 1.86 0.80
C ALA A 41 0.14 0.42 1.32
N ARG A 42 0.66 0.22 2.54
CA ARG A 42 0.77 -1.11 3.16
C ARG A 42 -0.58 -1.71 3.50
N VAL A 43 -1.50 -0.89 4.02
CA VAL A 43 -2.87 -1.33 4.31
C VAL A 43 -3.60 -1.72 3.02
N VAL A 44 -3.48 -0.96 1.94
CA VAL A 44 -4.04 -1.31 0.63
C VAL A 44 -3.43 -2.62 0.10
N ALA A 45 -2.11 -2.78 0.18
CA ALA A 45 -1.43 -4.00 -0.22
C ALA A 45 -1.89 -5.23 0.59
N TRP A 46 -2.10 -5.08 1.91
CA TRP A 46 -2.53 -6.16 2.80
C TRP A 46 -4.01 -6.51 2.70
N LEU A 47 -4.87 -5.53 2.42
CA LEU A 47 -6.29 -5.83 2.17
C LEU A 47 -6.49 -6.54 0.83
N GLY A 48 -5.46 -6.54 -0.01
CA GLY A 48 -5.56 -6.94 -1.40
C GLY A 48 -6.17 -5.79 -2.19
N ASP A 49 -5.58 -5.48 -3.34
CA ASP A 49 -6.19 -4.59 -4.31
C ASP A 49 -7.47 -5.26 -4.81
N GLU A 50 -8.60 -5.02 -4.14
CA GLU A 50 -9.96 -5.35 -4.62
C GLU A 50 -10.29 -4.61 -5.94
N ASN A 51 -9.31 -3.96 -6.58
CA ASN A 51 -9.41 -3.33 -7.88
C ASN A 51 -8.43 -3.89 -8.94
N THR A 52 -7.84 -5.07 -8.73
CA THR A 52 -7.27 -5.87 -9.84
C THR A 52 -8.35 -6.69 -10.55
N ASP A 53 -9.40 -5.99 -10.97
CA ASP A 53 -10.39 -6.50 -11.93
C ASP A 53 -10.49 -5.47 -13.06
N THR A 54 -9.41 -5.28 -13.80
CA THR A 54 -9.46 -4.64 -15.12
C THR A 54 -8.33 -5.17 -15.98
N ASP A 55 -8.68 -6.22 -16.72
CA ASP A 55 -8.44 -6.31 -18.15
C ASP A 55 -6.98 -6.18 -18.61
N ASP A 56 -6.28 -7.31 -18.66
CA ASP A 56 -5.45 -7.57 -19.83
C ASP A 56 -6.01 -8.82 -20.50
N THR A 57 -7.02 -8.56 -21.32
CA THR A 57 -7.44 -9.46 -22.37
C THR A 57 -6.21 -9.91 -23.14
N ASP A 58 -5.85 -11.18 -22.99
CA ASP A 58 -4.99 -11.93 -23.92
C ASP A 58 -5.73 -12.01 -25.29
N THR A 59 -5.84 -10.87 -25.97
CA THR A 59 -6.09 -10.84 -27.40
C THR A 59 -4.72 -10.91 -28.04
N ALA A 60 -4.20 -12.12 -28.15
CA ALA A 60 -3.15 -12.45 -29.10
C ALA A 60 -3.65 -12.06 -30.51
N ILE A 61 -3.39 -10.83 -30.94
CA ILE A 61 -3.55 -10.42 -32.34
C ILE A 61 -2.38 -11.09 -33.08
N PRO A 62 -2.62 -12.09 -33.95
CA PRO A 62 -1.54 -12.63 -34.76
C PRO A 62 -1.17 -11.53 -35.76
N HIS A 63 -0.03 -10.89 -35.55
CA HIS A 63 0.59 -10.03 -36.56
C HIS A 63 1.08 -10.91 -37.70
N HIS A 64 0.18 -11.27 -38.61
CA HIS A 64 0.55 -11.69 -39.94
C HIS A 64 0.95 -10.45 -40.73
N HIS A 65 2.26 -10.18 -40.79
CA HIS A 65 2.79 -9.53 -41.97
C HIS A 65 4.21 -9.96 -42.31
N ASP A 66 4.38 -10.15 -43.63
CA ASP A 66 5.61 -10.20 -44.42
C ASP A 66 6.30 -11.57 -44.65
N GLN A 67 5.83 -12.29 -45.68
CA GLN A 67 6.64 -12.74 -46.84
C GLN A 67 5.75 -12.95 -48.07
#